data_AF-Q5AWG4-F1
#
_entry.id   AF-Q5AWG4-F1
#
_cell.length_a   1.000
_cell.length_b   1.000
_cell.length_c   1.000
_cell.angle_alpha   90.00
_cell.angle_beta   90.00
_cell.angle_gamma   90.00
#
_symmetry.space_group_name_H-M   'P 1'
#
loop_
_entity.id
_entity.type
_entity.pdbx_description
1 polymer ?
#
loop_
_entity_poly.entity_id
_entity_poly.type
_entity_poly.pdbx_seq_one_letter_code
_entity_poly.pdbx_strand_id
1 'polypeptide(L)'
;MKSVFSLTALQLLASYVAAHPVKGTVLSTFTDRSFPWHIGVPKPSSSDSHSKRDVTLPSTWDPPSDLVTPLQEVWDHEVETYSDALGFQNYGFDQVIAAGGKINYCVRWDSSQSVTAEQRSQIAQAASRSYNKWIAGLAGFDGWPYDTVEVNVVGWAVTKESLLEGDTSGIDIYTDTDADGIPQCAEACGRFFHQDGDYSGCAAGEDRHYDNSLWLTDGFEGGTGGDWGQRVGTDYFLQNLETENIHIYLHEIGHTFALDDFYDWTPTGVASFIMLSGSATEITEFDYWMLRDWWRNLKDRYDLSSVSSSDSTSSSRSAATSSTPVYVPTTTAAATSAPAGYVSLPTEVAAVEPSTSTSAVPTAPTIPVATITGAGSESGNENPWSGSGWEQPSQGHPWWAGNSWWRQRAESRS
;
A
#
# COMPACT_ATOMS: atom_id res chain seq x y z
N MET A 1 -42.42 -28.12 48.23
CA MET A 1 -43.01 -28.19 46.88
C MET A 1 -41.88 -28.75 46.00
N LYS A 2 -41.88 -29.99 45.44
CA LYS A 2 -42.88 -30.74 44.63
C LYS A 2 -43.36 -29.90 43.44
N SER A 3 -43.17 -30.24 42.15
CA SER A 3 -42.54 -31.39 41.43
C SER A 3 -41.64 -30.85 40.27
N VAL A 4 -40.74 -31.53 39.53
CA VAL A 4 -40.43 -32.94 39.15
C VAL A 4 -41.26 -33.52 37.96
N PHE A 5 -40.56 -34.14 36.97
CA PHE A 5 -41.01 -34.87 35.74
C PHE A 5 -41.52 -34.02 34.54
N SER A 6 -41.28 -34.36 33.25
CA SER A 6 -40.48 -35.45 32.61
C SER A 6 -40.06 -35.11 31.15
N LEU A 7 -39.25 -36.00 30.52
CA LEU A 7 -38.80 -35.99 29.11
C LEU A 7 -39.89 -36.36 28.08
N THR A 8 -39.74 -35.84 26.85
CA THR A 8 -39.87 -36.50 25.50
C THR A 8 -39.45 -35.45 24.44
N ALA A 9 -38.51 -35.60 23.49
CA ALA A 9 -38.03 -36.68 22.61
C ALA A 9 -38.64 -36.67 21.18
N LEU A 10 -37.76 -36.68 20.16
CA LEU A 10 -38.01 -36.84 18.70
C LEU A 10 -38.69 -35.63 17.97
N GLN A 11 -38.39 -35.29 16.70
CA GLN A 11 -37.77 -36.05 15.59
C GLN A 11 -36.71 -35.27 14.77
N LEU A 12 -35.92 -36.04 14.00
CA LEU A 12 -34.97 -35.57 12.97
C LEU A 12 -35.65 -34.82 11.81
N LEU A 13 -34.92 -33.88 11.21
CA LEU A 13 -34.98 -33.63 9.75
C LEU A 13 -33.55 -33.60 9.19
N ALA A 14 -33.13 -34.73 8.60
CA ALA A 14 -31.89 -34.84 7.86
C ALA A 14 -32.18 -34.55 6.38
N SER A 15 -31.74 -33.39 5.89
CA SER A 15 -31.85 -33.03 4.47
C SER A 15 -30.66 -33.62 3.69
N TYR A 16 -30.89 -34.76 3.05
CA TYR A 16 -30.00 -35.30 2.04
C TYR A 16 -29.87 -34.31 0.86
N VAL A 17 -28.65 -33.85 0.57
CA VAL A 17 -28.30 -33.35 -0.77
C VAL A 17 -27.38 -34.39 -1.41
N ALA A 18 -27.82 -34.95 -2.54
CA ALA A 18 -27.12 -36.04 -3.21
C ALA A 18 -25.84 -35.53 -3.89
N ALA A 19 -24.68 -35.88 -3.33
CA ALA A 19 -23.40 -35.73 -4.00
C ALA A 19 -23.40 -36.53 -5.31
N HIS A 20 -23.26 -35.83 -6.44
CA HIS A 20 -23.07 -36.46 -7.75
C HIS A 20 -21.56 -36.72 -7.95
N PRO A 21 -21.17 -37.92 -8.42
CA PRO A 21 -19.76 -38.26 -8.59
C PRO A 21 -19.19 -37.58 -9.83
N VAL A 22 -18.49 -36.46 -9.66
CA VAL A 22 -17.62 -35.91 -10.71
C VAL A 22 -16.41 -36.84 -10.84
N LYS A 23 -16.22 -37.38 -12.05
CA LYS A 23 -15.14 -38.32 -12.36
C LYS A 23 -13.80 -37.62 -12.17
N GLY A 24 -12.91 -38.24 -11.39
CA GLY A 24 -11.53 -37.78 -11.28
C GLY A 24 -10.82 -37.88 -12.62
N THR A 25 -10.25 -36.76 -13.07
CA THR A 25 -9.20 -36.76 -14.08
C THR A 25 -7.88 -36.56 -13.35
N VAL A 26 -7.04 -37.59 -13.33
CA VAL A 26 -5.69 -37.49 -12.78
C VAL A 26 -4.86 -36.65 -13.74
N LEU A 27 -4.37 -35.50 -13.28
CA LEU A 27 -3.31 -34.75 -13.95
C LEU A 27 -2.13 -34.54 -12.99
N SER A 28 -1.35 -35.60 -12.82
CA SER A 28 -0.01 -35.50 -12.25
C SER A 28 0.92 -34.75 -13.20
N THR A 29 1.94 -34.10 -12.63
CA THR A 29 3.12 -33.50 -13.31
C THR A 29 2.84 -32.36 -14.30
N PHE A 30 2.84 -31.13 -13.78
CA PHE A 30 3.55 -29.99 -14.41
C PHE A 30 4.27 -29.17 -13.33
N THR A 31 5.37 -29.71 -12.82
CA THR A 31 6.47 -28.87 -12.30
C THR A 31 7.27 -28.37 -13.49
N ASP A 32 7.01 -27.14 -13.94
CA ASP A 32 7.96 -26.43 -14.80
C ASP A 32 8.08 -24.96 -14.39
N ARG A 33 9.31 -24.44 -14.45
CA ARG A 33 9.73 -23.16 -13.87
C ARG A 33 9.78 -22.08 -14.96
N SER A 34 8.64 -21.48 -15.28
CA SER A 34 8.60 -20.16 -15.93
C SER A 34 7.16 -19.64 -16.04
N PHE A 35 6.73 -18.82 -15.08
CA PHE A 35 5.54 -17.98 -15.22
C PHE A 35 5.97 -16.55 -15.60
N PRO A 36 5.63 -16.07 -16.80
CA PRO A 36 5.81 -14.67 -17.16
C PRO A 36 4.71 -13.81 -16.54
N TRP A 37 5.08 -12.79 -15.76
CA TRP A 37 4.16 -11.89 -15.06
C TRP A 37 3.52 -10.83 -15.98
N HIS A 38 2.78 -11.26 -17.00
CA HIS A 38 1.99 -10.37 -17.85
C HIS A 38 0.61 -10.94 -18.17
N ILE A 39 -0.26 -10.91 -17.15
CA ILE A 39 -1.70 -10.89 -17.37
C ILE A 39 -2.10 -9.41 -17.48
N GLY A 40 -1.93 -8.85 -18.68
CA GLY A 40 -2.55 -7.56 -19.00
C GLY A 40 -4.07 -7.68 -18.95
N VAL A 41 -4.75 -6.63 -18.49
CA VAL A 41 -6.21 -6.56 -18.46
C VAL A 41 -6.78 -6.85 -19.85
N PRO A 42 -7.77 -7.77 -20.01
CA PRO A 42 -8.31 -8.11 -21.32
C PRO A 42 -8.92 -6.90 -22.03
N LYS A 43 -8.36 -6.55 -23.20
CA LYS A 43 -8.91 -5.53 -24.08
C LYS A 43 -10.32 -5.96 -24.56
N PRO A 44 -11.39 -5.18 -24.34
CA PRO A 44 -12.75 -5.61 -24.68
C PRO A 44 -12.92 -5.76 -26.20
N SER A 45 -13.32 -6.96 -26.63
CA SER A 45 -13.59 -7.27 -28.03
C SER A 45 -14.81 -6.51 -28.53
N SER A 46 -14.64 -5.69 -29.57
CA SER A 46 -15.66 -4.82 -30.14
C SER A 46 -16.63 -5.55 -31.08
N SER A 47 -17.60 -6.27 -30.53
CA SER A 47 -18.78 -6.71 -31.30
C SER A 47 -19.99 -7.03 -30.42
N ASP A 48 -20.72 -6.02 -29.95
CA ASP A 48 -22.18 -6.12 -29.85
C ASP A 48 -22.86 -4.73 -29.76
N SER A 49 -23.94 -4.55 -30.51
CA SER A 49 -24.54 -3.24 -30.77
C SER A 49 -25.58 -2.84 -29.73
N HIS A 50 -25.12 -2.36 -28.58
CA HIS A 50 -25.91 -1.51 -27.68
C HIS A 50 -25.17 -0.21 -27.41
N SER A 51 -25.91 0.91 -27.41
CA SER A 51 -25.38 2.27 -27.31
C SER A 51 -24.81 2.58 -25.91
N LYS A 52 -23.69 1.95 -25.55
CA LYS A 52 -22.79 2.47 -24.52
C LYS A 52 -22.23 3.80 -25.04
N ARG A 53 -22.26 4.84 -24.19
CA ARG A 53 -21.40 6.01 -24.42
C ARG A 53 -19.97 5.48 -24.46
N ASP A 54 -19.26 5.82 -25.53
CA ASP A 54 -17.81 5.65 -25.58
C ASP A 54 -17.23 6.70 -24.64
N VAL A 55 -17.10 6.35 -23.36
CA VAL A 55 -16.48 7.22 -22.35
C VAL A 55 -14.98 7.09 -22.51
N THR A 56 -14.46 7.71 -23.57
CA THR A 56 -13.05 8.05 -23.65
C THR A 56 -12.74 8.94 -22.45
N LEU A 57 -11.80 8.51 -21.60
CA LEU A 57 -11.30 9.34 -20.51
C LEU A 57 -10.83 10.70 -21.05
N PRO A 58 -10.99 11.79 -20.29
CA PRO A 58 -10.51 13.10 -20.72
C PRO A 58 -8.99 13.04 -20.93
N SER A 59 -8.50 13.61 -22.03
CA SER A 59 -7.07 13.72 -22.31
C SER A 59 -6.48 15.08 -21.93
N THR A 60 -7.32 16.03 -21.51
CA THR A 60 -6.99 17.40 -21.13
C THR A 60 -7.88 17.88 -20.00
N TRP A 61 -7.46 18.91 -19.26
CA TRP A 61 -8.30 19.56 -18.24
C TRP A 61 -9.51 20.28 -18.88
N ASP A 62 -10.66 19.60 -18.85
CA ASP A 62 -11.98 20.09 -19.27
C ASP A 62 -13.06 19.40 -18.42
N PRO A 63 -13.14 19.70 -17.10
CA PRO A 63 -14.12 19.07 -16.21
C PRO A 63 -15.56 19.48 -16.58
N PRO A 64 -16.56 18.60 -16.34
CA PRO A 64 -17.97 18.95 -16.48
C PRO A 64 -18.30 20.27 -15.77
N SER A 65 -19.17 21.10 -16.35
CA SER A 65 -19.45 22.45 -15.85
C SER A 65 -19.99 22.51 -14.42
N ASP A 66 -20.62 21.42 -13.97
CA ASP A 66 -21.10 21.20 -12.61
C ASP A 66 -19.99 20.78 -11.62
N LEU A 67 -18.85 20.30 -12.12
CA LEU A 67 -17.67 19.97 -11.31
C LEU A 67 -16.63 21.11 -11.23
N VAL A 68 -16.68 22.12 -12.11
CA VAL A 68 -15.73 23.25 -12.10
C VAL A 68 -15.66 23.96 -10.74
N THR A 69 -16.81 24.29 -10.15
CA THR A 69 -16.88 24.95 -8.84
C THR A 69 -16.36 24.06 -7.69
N PRO A 70 -16.87 22.84 -7.48
CA PRO A 70 -16.39 22.00 -6.38
C PRO A 70 -14.92 21.60 -6.51
N LEU A 71 -14.38 21.45 -7.73
CA LEU A 71 -12.93 21.20 -7.91
C LEU A 71 -12.08 22.41 -7.49
N GLN A 72 -12.50 23.63 -7.80
CA GLN A 72 -11.81 24.83 -7.33
C GLN A 72 -11.87 24.96 -5.80
N GLU A 73 -13.01 24.63 -5.18
CA GLU A 73 -13.15 24.63 -3.72
C GLU A 73 -12.23 23.59 -3.04
N VAL A 74 -12.08 22.40 -3.65
CA VAL A 74 -11.10 21.39 -3.21
C VAL A 74 -9.68 21.90 -3.34
N TRP A 75 -9.30 22.38 -4.52
CA TRP A 75 -7.94 22.85 -4.78
C TRP A 75 -7.54 23.99 -3.83
N ASP A 76 -8.43 24.97 -3.63
CA ASP A 76 -8.19 26.10 -2.72
C ASP A 76 -8.06 25.64 -1.25
N HIS A 77 -8.80 24.60 -0.83
CA HIS A 77 -8.68 24.00 0.49
C HIS A 77 -7.35 23.25 0.66
N GLU A 78 -7.01 22.36 -0.27
CA GLU A 78 -5.79 21.53 -0.20
C GLU A 78 -4.53 22.40 -0.16
N VAL A 79 -4.45 23.48 -0.95
CA VAL A 79 -3.29 24.41 -0.92
C VAL A 79 -3.27 25.33 0.31
N GLU A 80 -4.37 25.48 1.03
CA GLU A 80 -4.40 26.15 2.35
C GLU A 80 -3.98 25.18 3.47
N THR A 81 -4.40 23.92 3.39
CA THR A 81 -4.05 22.84 4.33
C THR A 81 -2.57 22.48 4.27
N TYR A 82 -1.96 22.47 3.08
CA TYR A 82 -0.57 22.05 2.89
C TYR A 82 0.44 23.20 2.93
N SER A 83 1.32 23.17 3.94
CA SER A 83 2.36 24.19 4.13
C SER A 83 3.36 24.33 2.98
N ASP A 84 3.49 23.32 2.12
CA ASP A 84 4.31 23.34 0.90
C ASP A 84 3.76 22.39 -0.19
N ALA A 85 2.50 22.60 -0.58
CA ALA A 85 1.74 21.75 -1.51
C ALA A 85 2.50 21.41 -2.82
N LEU A 86 3.25 22.37 -3.37
CA LEU A 86 3.93 22.22 -4.67
C LEU A 86 5.44 21.95 -4.53
N GLY A 87 6.04 22.19 -3.37
CA GLY A 87 7.44 21.90 -3.08
C GLY A 87 7.67 20.52 -2.47
N PHE A 88 6.66 19.88 -1.88
CA PHE A 88 6.75 18.49 -1.42
C PHE A 88 6.87 17.51 -2.59
N GLN A 89 7.86 16.60 -2.52
CA GLN A 89 8.30 15.73 -3.64
C GLN A 89 8.25 14.23 -3.30
N ASN A 90 7.32 13.81 -2.44
CA ASN A 90 7.10 12.40 -2.14
C ASN A 90 5.65 11.92 -2.36
N TYR A 91 4.83 12.65 -3.11
CA TYR A 91 3.49 12.17 -3.48
C TYR A 91 3.58 10.97 -4.42
N GLY A 92 2.50 10.20 -4.56
CA GLY A 92 2.40 9.06 -5.49
C GLY A 92 2.80 9.41 -6.93
N PHE A 93 2.57 10.66 -7.35
CA PHE A 93 3.09 11.20 -8.62
C PHE A 93 4.63 11.16 -8.70
N ASP A 94 5.33 11.70 -7.70
CA ASP A 94 6.80 11.63 -7.61
C ASP A 94 7.29 10.20 -7.49
N GLN A 95 6.53 9.36 -6.81
CA GLN A 95 6.88 7.96 -6.58
C GLN A 95 6.93 7.20 -7.89
N VAL A 96 5.81 7.19 -8.60
CA VAL A 96 5.66 6.54 -9.91
C VAL A 96 6.60 7.12 -10.96
N ILE A 97 6.82 8.44 -10.98
CA ILE A 97 7.71 9.09 -11.95
C ILE A 97 9.18 8.71 -11.68
N ALA A 98 9.66 8.84 -10.44
CA ALA A 98 11.06 8.54 -10.10
C ALA A 98 11.40 7.04 -10.25
N ALA A 99 10.44 6.15 -9.94
CA ALA A 99 10.61 4.71 -10.07
C ALA A 99 10.33 4.18 -11.49
N GLY A 100 10.03 5.04 -12.47
CA GLY A 100 9.89 4.66 -13.87
C GLY A 100 8.64 3.82 -14.18
N GLY A 101 7.50 4.14 -13.56
CA GLY A 101 6.25 3.40 -13.74
C GLY A 101 6.09 2.21 -12.80
N LYS A 102 6.80 2.23 -11.66
CA LYS A 102 6.79 1.18 -10.64
C LYS A 102 6.46 1.74 -9.26
N ILE A 103 6.01 0.87 -8.36
CA ILE A 103 5.89 1.15 -6.92
C ILE A 103 6.29 -0.10 -6.16
N ASN A 104 7.30 0.03 -5.30
CA ASN A 104 7.73 -1.05 -4.41
C ASN A 104 7.05 -0.90 -3.04
N TYR A 105 6.37 -1.94 -2.60
CA TYR A 105 5.77 -2.06 -1.27
C TYR A 105 6.63 -2.89 -0.33
N CYS A 106 6.71 -2.49 0.93
CA CYS A 106 7.05 -3.37 2.04
C CYS A 106 5.82 -3.58 2.95
N VAL A 107 5.48 -4.82 3.28
CA VAL A 107 4.34 -5.11 4.15
C VAL A 107 4.79 -5.13 5.61
N ARG A 108 4.20 -4.28 6.45
CA ARG A 108 4.34 -4.33 7.91
C ARG A 108 3.21 -5.19 8.48
N TRP A 109 3.53 -6.46 8.76
CA TRP A 109 2.59 -7.44 9.29
C TRP A 109 2.54 -7.36 10.81
N ASP A 110 1.75 -6.40 11.29
CA ASP A 110 1.46 -6.15 12.70
C ASP A 110 0.33 -7.08 13.17
N SER A 111 0.58 -8.38 13.00
CA SER A 111 -0.37 -9.45 13.26
C SER A 111 0.32 -10.66 13.88
N SER A 112 -0.43 -11.37 14.72
CA SER A 112 -0.01 -12.65 15.31
C SER A 112 -0.34 -13.86 14.44
N GLN A 113 -1.07 -13.66 13.35
CA GLN A 113 -1.52 -14.70 12.43
C GLN A 113 -0.39 -15.18 11.51
N SER A 114 -0.35 -16.47 11.18
CA SER A 114 0.46 -16.98 10.06
C SER A 114 -0.06 -16.44 8.73
N VAL A 115 0.83 -16.19 7.78
CA VAL A 115 0.50 -15.82 6.40
C VAL A 115 1.21 -16.73 5.40
N THR A 116 0.43 -17.45 4.61
CA THR A 116 0.94 -18.38 3.59
C THR A 116 1.48 -17.63 2.36
N ALA A 117 2.37 -18.26 1.60
CA ALA A 117 2.86 -17.74 0.33
C ALA A 117 1.71 -17.39 -0.66
N GLU A 118 0.60 -18.15 -0.64
CA GLU A 118 -0.59 -17.84 -1.42
C GLU A 118 -1.26 -16.54 -0.95
N GLN A 119 -1.51 -16.39 0.37
CA GLN A 119 -2.06 -15.15 0.93
C GLN A 119 -1.14 -13.95 0.65
N ARG A 120 0.19 -14.12 0.73
CA ARG A 120 1.15 -13.06 0.35
C ARG A 120 1.02 -12.66 -1.13
N SER A 121 0.79 -13.64 -2.02
CA SER A 121 0.49 -13.37 -3.43
C SER A 121 -0.85 -12.63 -3.61
N GLN A 122 -1.90 -13.06 -2.91
CA GLN A 122 -3.21 -12.39 -2.95
C GLN A 122 -3.13 -10.95 -2.42
N ILE A 123 -2.34 -10.69 -1.37
CA ILE A 123 -2.08 -9.35 -0.82
C ILE A 123 -1.36 -8.47 -1.85
N ALA A 124 -0.32 -8.98 -2.52
CA ALA A 124 0.37 -8.27 -3.59
C ALA A 124 -0.57 -7.96 -4.79
N GLN A 125 -1.42 -8.91 -5.17
CA GLN A 125 -2.45 -8.70 -6.20
C GLN A 125 -3.50 -7.67 -5.77
N ALA A 126 -3.93 -7.67 -4.51
CA ALA A 126 -4.87 -6.70 -3.96
C ALA A 126 -4.29 -5.27 -3.94
N ALA A 127 -3.01 -5.13 -3.53
CA ALA A 127 -2.27 -3.88 -3.62
C ALA A 127 -2.17 -3.38 -5.08
N SER A 128 -1.73 -4.25 -5.98
CA SER A 128 -1.59 -3.95 -7.41
C SER A 128 -2.90 -3.49 -8.08
N ARG A 129 -4.02 -4.20 -7.85
CA ARG A 129 -5.34 -3.80 -8.37
C ARG A 129 -5.78 -2.44 -7.83
N SER A 130 -5.62 -2.22 -6.52
CA SER A 130 -6.15 -1.03 -5.85
C SER A 130 -5.37 0.22 -6.25
N TYR A 131 -4.03 0.12 -6.32
CA TYR A 131 -3.19 1.23 -6.78
C TYR A 131 -3.45 1.56 -8.26
N ASN A 132 -3.58 0.54 -9.12
CA ASN A 132 -3.88 0.77 -10.54
C ASN A 132 -5.29 1.32 -10.80
N LYS A 133 -6.24 1.23 -9.86
CA LYS A 133 -7.52 1.95 -9.96
C LYS A 133 -7.31 3.46 -9.91
N TRP A 134 -6.42 3.98 -9.05
CA TRP A 134 -6.05 5.40 -9.07
C TRP A 134 -5.31 5.78 -10.36
N ILE A 135 -4.35 4.97 -10.82
CA ILE A 135 -3.62 5.21 -12.09
C ILE A 135 -4.56 5.27 -13.30
N ALA A 136 -5.65 4.49 -13.32
CA ALA A 136 -6.65 4.57 -14.38
C ALA A 136 -7.33 5.95 -14.49
N GLY A 137 -7.32 6.77 -13.43
CA GLY A 137 -7.74 8.17 -13.48
C GLY A 137 -6.81 9.07 -14.30
N LEU A 138 -5.51 8.73 -14.36
CA LEU A 138 -4.45 9.50 -15.03
C LEU A 138 -4.08 8.94 -16.42
N ALA A 139 -4.36 7.67 -16.70
CA ALA A 139 -4.03 7.02 -17.97
C ALA A 139 -4.54 7.84 -19.19
N GLY A 140 -3.60 8.33 -20.01
CA GLY A 140 -3.88 9.17 -21.18
C GLY A 140 -4.26 10.63 -20.90
N PHE A 141 -4.26 11.09 -19.64
CA PHE A 141 -4.58 12.47 -19.25
C PHE A 141 -3.32 13.36 -19.24
N ASP A 142 -3.36 14.46 -19.99
CA ASP A 142 -2.48 15.64 -19.86
C ASP A 142 -0.97 15.33 -19.70
N GLY A 143 -0.47 14.41 -20.54
CA GLY A 143 0.95 14.02 -20.57
C GLY A 143 1.39 13.02 -19.52
N TRP A 144 0.49 12.48 -18.69
CA TRP A 144 0.80 11.36 -17.79
C TRP A 144 1.30 10.15 -18.60
N PRO A 145 2.47 9.56 -18.27
CA PRO A 145 3.14 8.64 -19.19
C PRO A 145 2.83 7.14 -18.98
N TYR A 146 1.98 6.76 -18.02
CA TYR A 146 1.75 5.35 -17.66
C TYR A 146 0.27 4.96 -17.69
N ASP A 147 -0.11 4.00 -18.55
CA ASP A 147 -1.46 3.39 -18.54
C ASP A 147 -1.71 2.55 -17.28
N THR A 148 -0.65 1.94 -16.73
CA THR A 148 -0.63 1.11 -15.51
C THR A 148 0.76 1.19 -14.86
N VAL A 149 0.86 0.91 -13.56
CA VAL A 149 2.15 0.81 -12.85
C VAL A 149 2.41 -0.62 -12.36
N GLU A 150 3.69 -1.01 -12.37
CA GLU A 150 4.19 -2.28 -11.82
C GLU A 150 4.28 -2.16 -10.30
N VAL A 151 3.32 -2.78 -9.59
CA VAL A 151 3.32 -2.82 -8.11
C VAL A 151 3.97 -4.12 -7.63
N ASN A 152 5.08 -4.00 -6.92
CA ASN A 152 5.84 -5.12 -6.37
C ASN A 152 5.74 -5.14 -4.83
N VAL A 153 5.73 -6.32 -4.21
CA VAL A 153 5.97 -6.45 -2.76
C VAL A 153 7.38 -6.99 -2.56
N VAL A 154 8.31 -6.11 -2.21
CA VAL A 154 9.75 -6.43 -2.11
C VAL A 154 10.15 -6.94 -0.73
N GLY A 155 9.42 -6.58 0.33
CA GLY A 155 9.76 -6.97 1.70
C GLY A 155 8.56 -7.17 2.62
N TRP A 156 8.82 -7.86 3.74
CA TRP A 156 7.87 -8.17 4.80
C TRP A 156 8.52 -7.98 6.17
N ALA A 157 7.99 -7.07 6.98
CA ALA A 157 8.32 -6.95 8.39
C ALA A 157 7.33 -7.76 9.24
N VAL A 158 7.84 -8.64 10.11
CA VAL A 158 7.06 -9.54 10.97
C VAL A 158 7.66 -9.60 12.37
N THR A 159 6.83 -9.82 13.40
CA THR A 159 7.35 -10.05 14.76
C THR A 159 8.24 -11.31 14.85
N LYS A 160 8.04 -12.29 13.96
CA LYS A 160 8.81 -13.54 13.84
C LYS A 160 8.77 -14.04 12.41
N GLU A 161 9.93 -14.42 11.84
CA GLU A 161 10.02 -15.01 10.49
C GLU A 161 9.09 -16.22 10.31
N SER A 162 8.87 -17.01 11.37
CA SER A 162 8.02 -18.20 11.35
C SER A 162 6.53 -17.94 11.09
N LEU A 163 6.09 -16.67 11.05
CA LEU A 163 4.74 -16.31 10.59
C LEU A 163 4.63 -16.35 9.06
N LEU A 164 5.75 -16.23 8.33
CA LEU A 164 5.77 -16.31 6.87
C LEU A 164 5.89 -17.78 6.44
N GLU A 165 4.77 -18.39 6.09
CA GLU A 165 4.74 -19.79 5.64
C GLU A 165 5.01 -19.91 4.13
N GLY A 166 5.62 -21.03 3.72
CA GLY A 166 5.94 -21.32 2.33
C GLY A 166 7.25 -20.69 1.86
N ASP A 167 7.37 -20.43 0.55
CA ASP A 167 8.59 -19.85 -0.02
C ASP A 167 8.68 -18.34 0.25
N THR A 168 9.83 -17.90 0.75
CA THR A 168 10.19 -16.49 0.95
C THR A 168 11.32 -16.05 0.03
N SER A 169 11.80 -16.92 -0.86
CA SER A 169 12.83 -16.55 -1.83
C SER A 169 12.33 -15.42 -2.75
N GLY A 170 13.07 -14.30 -2.77
CA GLY A 170 12.71 -13.11 -3.53
C GLY A 170 12.02 -12.00 -2.74
N ILE A 171 11.69 -12.17 -1.46
CA ILE A 171 11.31 -11.07 -0.54
C ILE A 171 12.36 -10.88 0.56
N ASP A 172 12.56 -9.63 0.99
CA ASP A 172 13.38 -9.31 2.16
C ASP A 172 12.53 -9.46 3.42
N ILE A 173 13.06 -10.15 4.44
CA ILE A 173 12.35 -10.36 5.71
C ILE A 173 13.01 -9.49 6.78
N TYR A 174 12.19 -8.70 7.48
CA TYR A 174 12.60 -7.84 8.58
C TYR A 174 11.95 -8.32 9.88
N THR A 175 12.71 -8.37 10.96
CA THR A 175 12.21 -8.69 12.32
C THR A 175 12.45 -7.56 13.32
N ASP A 176 12.93 -6.42 12.85
CA ASP A 176 13.08 -5.21 13.65
C ASP A 176 11.71 -4.58 13.92
N THR A 177 11.65 -3.72 14.93
CA THR A 177 10.43 -3.00 15.33
C THR A 177 10.71 -1.52 15.50
N ASP A 178 9.68 -0.70 15.31
CA ASP A 178 9.75 0.72 15.65
C ASP A 178 9.73 0.97 17.17
N ALA A 179 9.64 2.23 17.55
CA ALA A 179 9.63 2.67 18.95
C ALA A 179 8.44 2.15 19.75
N ASP A 180 7.34 1.78 19.09
CA ASP A 180 6.11 1.26 19.71
C ASP A 180 6.06 -0.28 19.69
N GLY A 181 7.09 -0.93 19.12
CA GLY A 181 7.20 -2.39 19.05
C GLY A 181 6.50 -3.01 17.83
N ILE A 182 6.06 -2.19 16.86
CA ILE A 182 5.39 -2.66 15.65
C ILE A 182 6.45 -3.12 14.63
N PRO A 183 6.32 -4.29 13.98
CA PRO A 183 7.30 -4.78 13.00
C PRO A 183 7.58 -3.76 11.91
N GLN A 184 8.86 -3.43 11.66
CA GLN A 184 9.28 -2.33 10.78
C GLN A 184 10.21 -2.83 9.67
N CYS A 185 9.97 -2.37 8.44
CA CYS A 185 10.89 -2.59 7.32
C CYS A 185 12.12 -1.68 7.46
N ALA A 186 13.30 -2.10 7.01
CA ALA A 186 14.53 -1.34 7.22
C ALA A 186 14.42 0.13 6.73
N GLU A 187 14.61 1.09 7.64
CA GLU A 187 14.48 2.53 7.33
C GLU A 187 15.40 2.94 6.17
N ALA A 188 16.61 2.37 6.11
CA ALA A 188 17.60 2.58 5.05
C ALA A 188 17.16 2.14 3.64
N CYS A 189 16.03 1.42 3.53
CA CYS A 189 15.39 1.04 2.27
C CYS A 189 14.07 1.78 2.02
N GLY A 190 13.60 2.62 2.94
CA GLY A 190 12.29 3.26 2.85
C GLY A 190 12.37 4.68 2.30
N ARG A 191 11.66 4.94 1.20
CA ARG A 191 11.59 6.26 0.54
C ARG A 191 11.12 7.39 1.47
N PHE A 192 10.22 7.09 2.39
CA PHE A 192 9.79 8.04 3.43
C PHE A 192 10.96 8.61 4.25
N PHE A 193 12.01 7.81 4.49
CA PHE A 193 13.23 8.21 5.19
C PHE A 193 14.29 8.79 4.25
N HIS A 194 14.28 8.38 2.97
CA HIS A 194 15.25 8.71 1.92
C HIS A 194 14.58 9.41 0.73
N GLN A 195 13.97 10.58 0.99
CA GLN A 195 13.34 11.42 -0.05
C GLN A 195 14.37 12.10 -0.97
N ASP A 196 15.66 12.04 -0.65
CA ASP A 196 16.78 12.41 -1.50
C ASP A 196 17.09 11.35 -2.58
N GLY A 197 16.50 10.16 -2.48
CA GLY A 197 16.73 9.03 -3.38
C GLY A 197 18.03 8.27 -3.12
N ASP A 198 18.73 8.53 -2.01
CA ASP A 198 19.95 7.79 -1.65
C ASP A 198 19.60 6.50 -0.88
N TYR A 199 19.41 5.42 -1.64
CA TYR A 199 19.21 4.07 -1.10
C TYR A 199 20.51 3.27 -0.97
N SER A 200 21.69 3.90 -1.01
CA SER A 200 22.98 3.19 -0.89
C SER A 200 23.18 2.51 0.48
N GLY A 201 22.42 2.95 1.49
CA GLY A 201 22.31 2.30 2.79
C GLY A 201 21.41 1.05 2.83
N CYS A 202 20.60 0.81 1.79
CA CYS A 202 19.69 -0.34 1.74
C CYS A 202 20.47 -1.65 1.56
N ALA A 203 20.50 -2.49 2.59
CA ALA A 203 21.26 -3.74 2.59
C ALA A 203 20.80 -4.76 1.53
N ALA A 204 19.54 -4.65 1.08
CA ALA A 204 18.99 -5.46 -0.02
C ALA A 204 19.40 -4.94 -1.42
N GLY A 205 19.95 -3.72 -1.50
CA GLY A 205 20.30 -3.01 -2.74
C GLY A 205 19.26 -1.97 -3.15
N GLU A 206 19.68 -0.99 -3.96
CA GLU A 206 18.86 0.16 -4.36
C GLU A 206 17.56 -0.29 -5.09
N ASP A 207 17.61 -1.29 -5.97
CA ASP A 207 16.44 -1.87 -6.65
C ASP A 207 15.40 -2.51 -5.69
N ARG A 208 15.75 -2.68 -4.42
CA ARG A 208 14.96 -3.30 -3.35
C ARG A 208 14.45 -2.29 -2.31
N HIS A 209 14.66 -0.99 -2.53
CA HIS A 209 13.97 0.04 -1.76
C HIS A 209 12.45 -0.10 -1.90
N TYR A 210 11.70 0.47 -0.94
CA TYR A 210 10.24 0.54 -0.98
C TYR A 210 9.76 2.00 -0.94
N ASP A 211 8.85 2.33 -1.85
CA ASP A 211 8.15 3.61 -1.92
C ASP A 211 7.07 3.71 -0.84
N ASN A 212 6.34 2.61 -0.61
CA ASN A 212 5.17 2.56 0.29
C ASN A 212 5.28 1.41 1.30
N SER A 213 4.78 1.67 2.50
CA SER A 213 4.59 0.66 3.54
C SER A 213 3.11 0.30 3.65
N LEU A 214 2.75 -0.97 3.44
CA LEU A 214 1.40 -1.48 3.69
C LEU A 214 1.35 -2.11 5.08
N TRP A 215 0.72 -1.43 6.03
CA TRP A 215 0.57 -1.92 7.40
C TRP A 215 -0.74 -2.68 7.53
N LEU A 216 -0.66 -3.94 7.92
CA LEU A 216 -1.81 -4.78 8.25
C LEU A 216 -1.76 -5.03 9.76
N THR A 217 -2.62 -4.34 10.50
CA THR A 217 -2.65 -4.38 11.98
C THR A 217 -3.85 -5.17 12.50
N ASP A 218 -3.62 -6.14 13.39
CA ASP A 218 -4.69 -6.86 14.11
C ASP A 218 -5.52 -5.88 14.96
N GLY A 219 -6.84 -5.88 14.79
CA GLY A 219 -7.77 -5.05 15.59
C GLY A 219 -7.77 -3.55 15.27
N PHE A 220 -7.10 -3.11 14.22
CA PHE A 220 -7.19 -1.71 13.76
C PHE A 220 -8.51 -1.46 13.02
N GLU A 221 -9.26 -0.44 13.46
CA GLU A 221 -10.51 0.00 12.84
C GLU A 221 -10.27 1.27 12.01
N GLY A 222 -10.90 1.37 10.85
CA GLY A 222 -10.65 2.45 9.89
C GLY A 222 -9.36 2.23 9.08
N GLY A 223 -8.77 3.34 8.63
CA GLY A 223 -7.54 3.39 7.86
C GLY A 223 -6.75 4.66 8.15
N THR A 224 -5.49 4.69 7.73
CA THR A 224 -4.70 5.93 7.59
C THR A 224 -3.76 5.80 6.40
N GLY A 225 -3.65 6.84 5.57
CA GLY A 225 -2.80 6.88 4.38
C GLY A 225 -1.89 8.10 4.30
N GLY A 226 -1.05 8.13 3.27
CA GLY A 226 -0.18 9.27 2.97
C GLY A 226 0.97 8.89 2.03
N ASP A 227 1.99 9.75 1.98
CA ASP A 227 3.20 9.55 1.18
C ASP A 227 3.99 8.28 1.57
N TRP A 228 3.94 7.91 2.86
CA TRP A 228 4.61 6.73 3.41
C TRP A 228 3.94 5.40 3.09
N GLY A 229 2.72 5.40 2.54
CA GLY A 229 1.92 4.21 2.30
C GLY A 229 0.56 4.25 3.02
N GLN A 230 0.09 3.08 3.48
CA GLN A 230 -1.27 2.91 4.02
C GLN A 230 -1.29 1.95 5.22
N ARG A 231 -2.22 2.14 6.16
CA ARG A 231 -2.51 1.23 7.27
C ARG A 231 -4.00 0.90 7.31
N VAL A 232 -4.33 -0.37 7.45
CA VAL A 232 -5.69 -0.89 7.60
C VAL A 232 -5.72 -2.11 8.53
N GLY A 233 -6.91 -2.49 8.99
CA GLY A 233 -7.08 -3.71 9.79
C GLY A 233 -6.75 -4.99 9.01
N THR A 234 -5.96 -5.90 9.59
CA THR A 234 -5.57 -7.18 8.98
C THR A 234 -6.79 -7.97 8.52
N ASP A 235 -7.71 -8.25 9.44
CA ASP A 235 -8.91 -9.05 9.16
C ASP A 235 -9.80 -8.40 8.10
N TYR A 236 -9.90 -7.07 8.09
CA TYR A 236 -10.63 -6.32 7.06
C TYR A 236 -10.00 -6.52 5.69
N PHE A 237 -8.68 -6.34 5.56
CA PHE A 237 -7.98 -6.47 4.29
C PHE A 237 -8.03 -7.91 3.77
N LEU A 238 -7.78 -8.89 4.63
CA LEU A 238 -7.83 -10.32 4.30
C LEU A 238 -9.22 -10.76 3.81
N GLN A 239 -10.30 -10.26 4.42
CA GLN A 239 -11.67 -10.54 3.99
C GLN A 239 -12.03 -9.93 2.63
N ASN A 240 -11.25 -8.96 2.15
CA ASN A 240 -11.50 -8.21 0.92
C ASN A 240 -10.47 -8.48 -0.20
N LEU A 241 -9.55 -9.45 -0.04
CA LEU A 241 -8.48 -9.73 -1.02
C LEU A 241 -8.97 -10.00 -2.46
N GLU A 242 -10.18 -10.54 -2.61
CA GLU A 242 -10.80 -10.87 -3.90
C GLU A 242 -11.86 -9.85 -4.35
N THR A 243 -12.18 -8.83 -3.54
CA THR A 243 -13.13 -7.79 -3.97
C THR A 243 -12.48 -6.87 -5.00
N GLU A 244 -13.31 -6.31 -5.88
CA GLU A 244 -12.83 -5.33 -6.85
C GLU A 244 -12.39 -4.04 -6.14
N ASN A 245 -13.22 -3.53 -5.21
CA ASN A 245 -12.99 -2.30 -4.48
C ASN A 245 -12.78 -2.60 -2.98
N ILE A 246 -11.54 -2.53 -2.52
CA ILE A 246 -11.19 -2.61 -1.10
C ILE A 246 -11.37 -1.21 -0.50
N HIS A 247 -12.63 -0.81 -0.27
CA HIS A 247 -13.08 0.56 0.02
C HIS A 247 -12.11 1.39 0.89
N ILE A 248 -11.83 1.00 2.12
CA ILE A 248 -10.97 1.77 3.04
C ILE A 248 -9.56 1.89 2.47
N TYR A 249 -8.98 0.79 1.99
CA TYR A 249 -7.65 0.81 1.40
C TYR A 249 -7.55 1.67 0.12
N LEU A 250 -8.62 1.74 -0.68
CA LEU A 250 -8.68 2.65 -1.82
C LEU A 250 -8.69 4.12 -1.38
N HIS A 251 -9.43 4.45 -0.32
CA HIS A 251 -9.40 5.78 0.31
C HIS A 251 -7.98 6.11 0.80
N GLU A 252 -7.31 5.20 1.53
CA GLU A 252 -5.93 5.42 2.01
C GLU A 252 -4.89 5.64 0.89
N ILE A 253 -5.07 5.01 -0.28
CA ILE A 253 -4.20 5.27 -1.45
C ILE A 253 -4.48 6.68 -2.02
N GLY A 254 -5.68 7.22 -1.88
CA GLY A 254 -6.00 8.60 -2.29
C GLY A 254 -5.10 9.63 -1.60
N HIS A 255 -4.84 9.47 -0.30
CA HIS A 255 -3.90 10.31 0.45
C HIS A 255 -2.45 10.20 -0.06
N THR A 256 -2.03 9.05 -0.61
CA THR A 256 -0.73 8.92 -1.28
C THR A 256 -0.65 9.86 -2.50
N PHE A 257 -1.77 10.13 -3.17
CA PHE A 257 -1.88 11.11 -4.25
C PHE A 257 -2.32 12.52 -3.79
N ALA A 258 -2.03 12.88 -2.53
CA ALA A 258 -2.27 14.22 -1.97
C ALA A 258 -3.75 14.62 -1.82
N LEU A 259 -4.70 13.68 -1.94
CA LEU A 259 -6.11 13.99 -1.77
C LEU A 259 -6.45 14.09 -0.29
N ASP A 260 -7.10 15.18 0.10
CA ASP A 260 -7.49 15.44 1.49
C ASP A 260 -8.70 14.60 1.96
N ASP A 261 -8.90 14.61 3.27
CA ASP A 261 -10.02 14.00 3.98
C ASP A 261 -11.19 15.00 4.13
N PHE A 262 -12.43 14.56 3.91
CA PHE A 262 -13.61 15.45 3.90
C PHE A 262 -14.54 15.24 5.11
N TYR A 263 -14.02 15.40 6.33
CA TYR A 263 -14.78 15.09 7.56
C TYR A 263 -15.80 16.15 7.99
N ASP A 264 -15.46 17.44 7.86
CA ASP A 264 -16.22 18.56 8.43
C ASP A 264 -16.81 19.52 7.37
N TRP A 265 -16.49 19.29 6.10
CA TRP A 265 -17.02 20.04 4.96
C TRP A 265 -17.26 19.14 3.75
N THR A 266 -17.91 19.67 2.72
CA THR A 266 -18.14 18.97 1.45
C THR A 266 -18.25 20.00 0.32
N PRO A 267 -17.61 19.79 -0.85
CA PRO A 267 -17.64 20.77 -1.93
C PRO A 267 -19.01 20.84 -2.62
N THR A 268 -19.32 22.02 -3.16
CA THR A 268 -20.63 22.44 -3.64
C THR A 268 -21.18 21.51 -4.72
N GLY A 269 -22.28 20.83 -4.39
CA GLY A 269 -23.05 20.01 -5.34
C GLY A 269 -22.57 18.56 -5.49
N VAL A 270 -21.50 18.17 -4.81
CA VAL A 270 -21.01 16.79 -4.75
C VAL A 270 -21.32 16.21 -3.35
N ALA A 271 -21.69 14.94 -3.26
CA ALA A 271 -22.10 14.31 -1.99
C ALA A 271 -21.78 12.81 -1.88
N SER A 272 -21.06 12.24 -2.86
CA SER A 272 -20.67 10.83 -2.89
C SER A 272 -19.40 10.70 -3.73
N PHE A 273 -18.27 10.45 -3.04
CA PHE A 273 -16.93 10.27 -3.59
C PHE A 273 -16.05 9.61 -2.53
N ILE A 274 -15.00 8.88 -2.91
CA ILE A 274 -14.32 7.99 -1.97
C ILE A 274 -13.58 8.75 -0.86
N MET A 275 -13.07 9.95 -1.14
CA MET A 275 -12.40 10.80 -0.13
C MET A 275 -13.36 11.42 0.88
N LEU A 276 -14.66 11.46 0.59
CA LEU A 276 -15.71 11.70 1.60
C LEU A 276 -16.07 10.35 2.23
N SER A 277 -15.30 9.99 3.28
CA SER A 277 -15.31 8.66 3.90
C SER A 277 -16.72 8.11 4.17
N GLY A 278 -17.00 6.93 3.62
CA GLY A 278 -18.30 6.25 3.74
C GLY A 278 -19.43 6.75 2.84
N SER A 279 -19.23 7.82 2.05
CA SER A 279 -20.24 8.31 1.09
C SER A 279 -20.24 7.56 -0.26
N ALA A 280 -19.13 6.93 -0.59
CA ALA A 280 -18.96 5.99 -1.70
C ALA A 280 -18.23 4.73 -1.20
N THR A 281 -18.17 3.68 -2.00
CA THR A 281 -17.39 2.45 -1.71
C THR A 281 -16.38 2.11 -2.80
N GLU A 282 -16.22 3.00 -3.79
CA GLU A 282 -15.34 2.89 -4.94
C GLU A 282 -14.93 4.29 -5.41
N ILE A 283 -13.83 4.38 -6.16
CA ILE A 283 -13.35 5.65 -6.72
C ILE A 283 -14.36 6.15 -7.76
N THR A 284 -14.80 7.40 -7.60
CA THR A 284 -15.77 8.05 -8.48
C THR A 284 -15.09 8.96 -9.51
N GLU A 285 -15.87 9.45 -10.48
CA GLU A 285 -15.38 10.45 -11.44
C GLU A 285 -14.91 11.74 -10.74
N PHE A 286 -15.49 12.13 -9.60
CA PHE A 286 -15.03 13.32 -8.88
C PHE A 286 -13.64 13.10 -8.27
N ASP A 287 -13.39 11.93 -7.67
CA ASP A 287 -12.07 11.54 -7.16
C ASP A 287 -11.01 11.56 -8.28
N TYR A 288 -11.35 11.05 -9.48
CA TYR A 288 -10.45 11.17 -10.63
C TYR A 288 -10.22 12.60 -11.09
N TRP A 289 -11.20 13.50 -10.97
CA TRP A 289 -10.98 14.90 -11.30
C TRP A 289 -10.11 15.63 -10.27
N MET A 290 -10.22 15.33 -8.97
CA MET A 290 -9.29 15.84 -7.95
C MET A 290 -7.86 15.34 -8.22
N LEU A 291 -7.69 14.04 -8.51
CA LEU A 291 -6.41 13.43 -8.89
C LEU A 291 -5.77 14.10 -10.13
N ARG A 292 -6.60 14.41 -11.14
CA ARG A 292 -6.18 15.14 -12.36
C ARG A 292 -5.81 16.59 -12.07
N ASP A 293 -6.46 17.22 -11.09
CA ASP A 293 -6.17 18.58 -10.66
C ASP A 293 -4.76 18.66 -10.05
N TRP A 294 -4.44 17.73 -9.15
CA TRP A 294 -3.08 17.54 -8.67
C TRP A 294 -2.06 17.33 -9.79
N TRP A 295 -2.32 16.39 -10.71
CA TRP A 295 -1.38 16.15 -11.81
C TRP A 295 -1.11 17.42 -12.64
N ARG A 296 -2.15 18.16 -13.06
CA ARG A 296 -1.93 19.34 -13.92
C ARG A 296 -1.12 20.45 -13.25
N ASN A 297 -1.15 20.55 -11.92
CA ASN A 297 -0.40 21.54 -11.15
C ASN A 297 1.02 21.07 -10.78
N LEU A 298 1.27 19.74 -10.75
CA LEU A 298 2.59 19.17 -10.48
C LEU A 298 3.42 18.86 -11.74
N LYS A 299 2.80 18.49 -12.87
CA LYS A 299 3.45 17.83 -14.02
C LYS A 299 4.69 18.55 -14.56
N ASP A 300 4.70 19.89 -14.54
CA ASP A 300 5.76 20.72 -15.11
C ASP A 300 7.08 20.65 -14.31
N ARG A 301 7.09 19.98 -13.14
CA ARG A 301 8.31 19.71 -12.37
C ARG A 301 9.08 18.46 -12.81
N TYR A 302 8.51 17.63 -13.70
CA TYR A 302 9.11 16.37 -14.15
C TYR A 302 9.68 16.46 -15.59
N ASP A 303 10.82 15.82 -15.85
CA ASP A 303 11.34 15.65 -17.21
C ASP A 303 10.73 14.41 -17.89
N LEU A 304 9.54 14.61 -18.46
CA LEU A 304 8.77 13.56 -19.16
C LEU A 304 9.32 13.21 -20.56
N SER A 305 10.37 13.90 -21.04
CA SER A 305 10.93 13.68 -22.38
C SER A 305 11.59 12.30 -22.54
N SER A 306 12.13 11.76 -21.45
CA SER A 306 12.76 10.45 -21.38
C SER A 306 11.75 9.30 -21.55
N VAL A 307 10.60 9.38 -20.86
CA VAL A 307 9.61 8.29 -20.77
C VAL A 307 8.92 8.03 -22.12
N SER A 308 8.69 9.08 -22.91
CA SER A 308 8.08 9.01 -24.25
C SER A 308 8.92 8.25 -25.28
N SER A 309 10.21 7.99 -25.00
CA SER A 309 11.12 7.36 -25.96
C SER A 309 11.07 5.81 -25.93
N SER A 310 10.57 5.23 -24.84
CA SER A 310 10.65 3.79 -24.51
C SER A 310 9.91 2.88 -25.50
N ASP A 311 8.72 3.29 -25.96
CA ASP A 311 7.81 2.43 -26.75
C ASP A 311 8.08 2.43 -28.26
N SER A 312 9.09 3.18 -28.73
CA SER A 312 9.32 3.38 -30.17
C SER A 312 10.19 2.32 -30.86
N THR A 313 10.62 1.25 -30.16
CA THR A 313 11.50 0.21 -30.72
C THR A 313 10.75 -0.93 -31.45
N SER A 314 9.96 -0.57 -32.46
CA SER A 314 9.40 -1.55 -33.40
C SER A 314 10.49 -2.10 -34.34
N SER A 315 11.21 -3.12 -33.87
CA SER A 315 12.26 -3.79 -34.67
C SER A 315 11.64 -4.68 -35.75
N SER A 316 11.57 -4.15 -36.97
CA SER A 316 11.16 -4.85 -38.18
C SER A 316 12.14 -5.96 -38.59
N ARG A 317 12.04 -7.13 -37.95
CA ARG A 317 12.83 -8.32 -38.33
C ARG A 317 12.34 -8.90 -39.66
N SER A 318 13.09 -8.60 -40.72
CA SER A 318 12.96 -9.28 -42.01
C SER A 318 13.24 -10.78 -41.86
N ALA A 319 12.45 -11.61 -42.57
CA ALA A 319 12.57 -13.05 -42.49
C ALA A 319 13.91 -13.56 -43.05
N ALA A 320 14.63 -14.38 -42.27
CA ALA A 320 15.82 -15.10 -42.69
C ALA A 320 15.70 -16.59 -42.31
N THR A 321 16.21 -17.45 -43.19
CA THR A 321 15.82 -18.87 -43.28
C THR A 321 16.42 -19.77 -42.19
N SER A 322 15.61 -20.77 -41.81
CA SER A 322 15.94 -21.94 -40.98
C SER A 322 17.34 -22.54 -41.23
N SER A 323 18.10 -22.73 -40.13
CA SER A 323 19.01 -23.87 -39.96
C SER A 323 19.21 -24.18 -38.48
N THR A 324 18.86 -25.39 -38.06
CA THR A 324 19.00 -25.87 -36.68
C THR A 324 20.42 -26.36 -36.39
N PRO A 325 21.11 -25.90 -35.33
CA PRO A 325 22.31 -26.55 -34.84
C PRO A 325 21.98 -27.72 -33.91
N VAL A 326 22.67 -28.85 -34.11
CA VAL A 326 22.47 -30.11 -33.40
C VAL A 326 23.22 -30.10 -32.06
N TYR A 327 22.57 -30.59 -31.00
CA TYR A 327 23.18 -30.80 -29.69
C TYR A 327 24.14 -32.01 -29.72
N VAL A 328 25.38 -31.83 -29.25
CA VAL A 328 26.37 -32.90 -29.07
C VAL A 328 26.81 -32.91 -27.59
N PRO A 329 26.57 -33.98 -26.83
CA PRO A 329 27.06 -34.10 -25.46
C PRO A 329 28.53 -34.52 -25.44
N THR A 330 29.34 -33.87 -24.61
CA THR A 330 30.72 -34.30 -24.30
C THR A 330 30.80 -34.73 -22.83
N THR A 331 31.26 -35.96 -22.60
CA THR A 331 31.34 -36.59 -21.29
C THR A 331 32.71 -36.40 -20.61
N THR A 332 32.66 -36.00 -19.34
CA THR A 332 33.47 -36.50 -18.21
C THR A 332 35.00 -36.44 -18.26
N ALA A 333 35.58 -35.73 -17.29
CA ALA A 333 36.81 -36.16 -16.59
C ALA A 333 36.70 -35.79 -15.10
N ALA A 334 37.20 -36.65 -14.20
CA ALA A 334 37.08 -36.48 -12.75
C ALA A 334 38.43 -36.67 -12.03
N ALA A 335 38.64 -35.93 -10.93
CA ALA A 335 39.59 -36.21 -9.85
C ALA A 335 39.16 -35.36 -8.62
N THR A 336 38.65 -35.90 -7.49
CA THR A 336 39.26 -36.78 -6.45
C THR A 336 39.97 -35.99 -5.32
N SER A 337 39.23 -35.79 -4.20
CA SER A 337 39.59 -35.91 -2.75
C SER A 337 41.09 -35.96 -2.33
N ALA A 338 41.60 -35.46 -1.18
CA ALA A 338 41.05 -35.10 0.15
C ALA A 338 42.07 -34.17 0.95
N PRO A 339 42.24 -34.19 2.30
CA PRO A 339 41.55 -33.27 3.22
C PRO A 339 42.42 -32.56 4.30
N ALA A 340 41.74 -31.72 5.12
CA ALA A 340 42.02 -31.38 6.53
C ALA A 340 43.22 -30.48 6.93
N GLY A 341 42.92 -29.47 7.78
CA GLY A 341 43.91 -28.65 8.50
C GLY A 341 43.25 -27.75 9.56
N TYR A 342 43.24 -28.19 10.82
CA TYR A 342 42.87 -27.37 11.99
C TYR A 342 44.04 -26.44 12.38
N VAL A 343 43.76 -25.18 12.74
CA VAL A 343 44.63 -24.36 13.62
C VAL A 343 43.76 -23.54 14.57
N SER A 344 44.19 -23.44 15.84
CA SER A 344 43.42 -22.84 16.95
C SER A 344 43.64 -21.34 17.15
N LEU A 345 42.72 -20.75 17.92
CA LEU A 345 42.80 -19.43 18.58
C LEU A 345 44.12 -19.17 19.32
N PRO A 346 44.40 -17.89 19.60
CA PRO A 346 44.70 -17.49 20.97
C PRO A 346 43.72 -16.45 21.51
N THR A 347 43.30 -16.66 22.76
CA THR A 347 42.57 -15.70 23.59
C THR A 347 43.55 -14.70 24.21
N GLU A 348 43.23 -13.40 24.18
CA GLU A 348 43.75 -12.46 25.18
C GLU A 348 42.64 -11.53 25.65
N VAL A 349 42.55 -11.36 26.97
CA VAL A 349 41.52 -10.57 27.66
C VAL A 349 42.19 -9.33 28.24
N ALA A 350 41.73 -8.15 27.84
CA ALA A 350 42.09 -6.89 28.48
C ALA A 350 40.84 -6.25 29.11
N ALA A 351 40.84 -6.15 30.44
CA ALA A 351 39.78 -5.49 31.19
C ALA A 351 40.00 -3.96 31.23
N VAL A 352 38.90 -3.20 31.12
CA VAL A 352 38.87 -1.77 31.47
C VAL A 352 37.63 -1.54 32.33
N GLU A 353 37.85 -1.01 33.55
CA GLU A 353 36.80 -0.69 34.51
C GLU A 353 36.15 0.70 34.28
N PRO A 354 34.97 0.98 34.86
CA PRO A 354 34.05 1.97 34.32
C PRO A 354 34.31 3.40 34.81
N SER A 355 34.16 4.38 33.90
CA SER A 355 34.09 5.80 34.24
C SER A 355 32.64 6.25 34.45
N THR A 356 32.30 6.66 35.67
CA THR A 356 30.99 7.22 36.03
C THR A 356 30.81 8.65 35.49
N SER A 357 29.68 8.93 34.84
CA SER A 357 29.14 10.28 34.75
C SER A 357 27.63 10.27 34.94
N THR A 358 27.19 10.82 36.07
CA THR A 358 25.78 11.09 36.37
C THR A 358 25.29 12.28 35.56
N SER A 359 24.12 12.17 34.94
CA SER A 359 23.30 13.34 34.59
C SER A 359 21.82 13.05 34.84
N ALA A 360 21.08 14.08 35.22
CA ALA A 360 19.86 13.94 36.01
C ALA A 360 18.57 13.77 35.18
N VAL A 361 17.58 13.09 35.78
CA VAL A 361 16.20 13.01 35.30
C VAL A 361 15.50 14.37 35.44
N PRO A 362 14.91 14.94 34.38
CA PRO A 362 14.02 16.10 34.51
C PRO A 362 12.60 15.66 34.87
N THR A 363 12.08 16.20 35.98
CA THR A 363 10.71 15.96 36.47
C THR A 363 9.67 16.69 35.61
N ALA A 364 8.54 16.04 35.33
CA ALA A 364 7.42 16.64 34.59
C ALA A 364 6.76 17.81 35.36
N PRO A 365 6.35 18.90 34.69
CA PRO A 365 5.61 20.00 35.31
C PRO A 365 4.11 19.69 35.42
N THR A 366 3.51 20.00 36.57
CA THR A 366 2.07 19.92 36.82
C THR A 366 1.30 21.06 36.14
N ILE A 367 0.21 20.74 35.43
CA ILE A 367 -0.74 21.71 34.85
C ILE A 367 -1.84 22.05 35.85
N PRO A 368 -2.26 23.33 36.01
CA PRO A 368 -3.34 23.72 36.91
C PRO A 368 -4.73 23.44 36.31
N VAL A 369 -5.67 23.06 37.18
CA VAL A 369 -7.09 22.84 36.83
C VAL A 369 -7.80 24.18 36.59
N ALA A 370 -8.51 24.29 35.47
CA ALA A 370 -9.41 25.40 35.17
C ALA A 370 -10.88 24.92 35.15
N THR A 371 -11.74 25.57 35.92
CA THR A 371 -13.16 25.27 36.06
C THR A 371 -13.98 26.02 34.99
N ILE A 372 -14.88 25.34 34.27
CA ILE A 372 -15.90 26.00 33.44
C ILE A 372 -17.29 25.50 33.81
N THR A 373 -18.25 26.43 33.83
CA THR A 373 -19.63 26.25 34.29
C THR A 373 -20.64 26.34 33.15
N GLY A 374 -21.49 25.31 33.01
CA GLY A 374 -22.95 25.47 32.89
C GLY A 374 -23.61 25.98 31.59
N ALA A 375 -24.26 25.03 30.91
CA ALA A 375 -25.65 25.09 30.40
C ALA A 375 -26.01 25.83 29.07
N GLY A 376 -26.75 25.11 28.22
CA GLY A 376 -27.51 25.61 27.06
C GLY A 376 -27.93 24.47 26.13
N SER A 377 -29.21 24.37 25.76
CA SER A 377 -29.80 23.23 25.03
C SER A 377 -30.53 23.67 23.76
N GLU A 378 -30.47 22.88 22.67
CA GLU A 378 -31.64 22.23 22.02
C GLU A 378 -31.31 21.49 20.69
N SER A 379 -32.07 20.43 20.47
CA SER A 379 -32.10 19.40 19.41
C SER A 379 -31.92 19.76 17.91
N GLY A 380 -31.36 18.81 17.14
CA GLY A 380 -32.14 18.26 16.01
C GLY A 380 -31.46 17.88 14.66
N ASN A 381 -30.63 16.83 14.61
CA ASN A 381 -30.71 15.75 13.58
C ASN A 381 -29.63 14.68 13.85
N GLU A 382 -30.02 13.42 14.05
CA GLU A 382 -29.09 12.35 14.44
C GLU A 382 -28.55 11.59 13.21
N ASN A 383 -27.25 11.75 12.95
CA ASN A 383 -26.46 10.89 12.09
C ASN A 383 -26.12 9.60 12.87
N PRO A 384 -26.34 8.36 12.35
CA PRO A 384 -26.14 7.11 13.09
C PRO A 384 -24.71 6.84 13.60
N TRP A 385 -23.74 7.71 13.33
CA TRP A 385 -22.35 7.62 13.81
C TRP A 385 -22.06 8.40 15.10
N SER A 386 -23.00 9.19 15.64
CA SER A 386 -22.78 10.03 16.84
C SER A 386 -22.74 9.27 18.19
N GLY A 387 -22.55 7.96 18.18
CA GLY A 387 -22.70 7.07 19.35
C GLY A 387 -21.40 6.47 19.91
N SER A 388 -20.26 6.65 19.23
CA SER A 388 -18.93 6.28 19.76
C SER A 388 -18.31 7.49 20.46
N GLY A 389 -17.62 7.25 21.58
CA GLY A 389 -17.09 8.29 22.46
C GLY A 389 -15.83 8.97 21.92
N TRP A 390 -15.95 9.68 20.80
CA TRP A 390 -14.89 10.50 20.23
C TRP A 390 -14.72 11.78 21.03
N GLU A 391 -13.76 11.77 21.96
CA GLU A 391 -13.29 12.98 22.64
C GLU A 391 -12.33 13.73 21.70
N GLN A 392 -12.72 14.92 21.24
CA GLN A 392 -12.01 15.66 20.20
C GLN A 392 -10.63 16.17 20.65
N PRO A 393 -9.57 15.97 19.86
CA PRO A 393 -8.42 16.87 19.85
C PRO A 393 -8.84 18.21 19.25
N SER A 394 -8.59 19.31 19.97
CA SER A 394 -8.97 20.66 19.54
C SER A 394 -8.15 21.15 18.35
N GLN A 395 -8.84 21.65 17.30
CA GLN A 395 -8.49 22.84 16.51
C GLN A 395 -6.98 23.10 16.31
N GLY A 396 -6.42 22.59 15.21
CA GLY A 396 -5.06 22.87 14.75
C GLY A 396 -4.25 21.61 14.43
N HIS A 397 -3.64 21.57 13.25
CA HIS A 397 -2.84 20.46 12.69
C HIS A 397 -1.89 19.79 13.71
N PRO A 398 -1.68 18.46 13.60
CA PRO A 398 -0.52 18.03 12.80
C PRO A 398 -0.71 16.67 12.10
N TRP A 399 -1.45 16.64 10.99
CA TRP A 399 -1.44 15.46 10.08
C TRP A 399 -0.73 15.71 8.75
N TRP A 400 -0.47 16.98 8.40
CA TRP A 400 0.33 17.38 7.23
C TRP A 400 1.40 18.45 7.52
N ALA A 401 1.62 18.78 8.80
CA ALA A 401 2.77 19.59 9.20
C ALA A 401 4.02 18.70 9.25
N GLY A 402 4.93 18.89 8.29
CA GLY A 402 6.13 18.06 8.09
C GLY A 402 6.82 17.66 9.39
N ASN A 403 6.91 16.34 9.62
CA ASN A 403 7.06 15.73 10.94
C ASN A 403 8.24 16.26 11.76
N SER A 404 7.95 17.19 12.67
CA SER A 404 8.92 17.75 13.62
C SER A 404 9.46 16.70 14.61
N TRP A 405 8.72 15.60 14.81
CA TRP A 405 9.13 14.46 15.65
C TRP A 405 10.21 13.60 14.98
N TRP A 406 10.12 13.38 13.65
CA TRP A 406 11.10 12.60 12.90
C TRP A 406 12.35 13.43 12.55
N ARG A 407 12.21 14.72 12.17
CA ARG A 407 13.34 15.59 11.82
C ARG A 407 14.35 15.77 12.98
N GLN A 408 13.90 15.78 14.22
CA GLN A 408 14.77 15.91 15.40
C GLN A 408 15.73 14.71 15.62
N ARG A 409 15.47 13.53 15.04
CA ARG A 409 16.39 12.39 15.16
C ARG A 409 17.54 12.43 14.16
N ALA A 410 17.29 12.87 12.92
CA ALA A 410 18.32 12.97 11.89
C ALA A 410 19.45 13.94 12.28
N GLU A 411 19.09 15.11 12.83
CA GLU A 411 20.05 16.13 13.29
C GLU A 411 20.81 15.72 14.58
N SER A 412 20.42 14.63 15.25
CA SER A 412 21.03 14.17 16.51
C SER A 412 22.22 13.21 16.34
N ARG A 413 22.60 12.87 15.10
CA ARG A 413 23.66 11.87 14.79
C ARG A 413 24.68 12.30 13.73
N SER A 414 24.83 13.62 13.50
CA SER A 414 25.94 14.22 12.74
C SER A 414 27.10 14.64 13.65
#